data_AF-A0AA36MUR7-F1
#
_entry.id   AF-A0AA36MUR7-F1
#
_cell.length_a   1.000
_cell.length_b   1.000
_cell.length_c   1.000
_cell.angle_alpha   90.00
_cell.angle_beta   90.00
_cell.angle_gamma   90.00
#
_symmetry.space_group_name_H-M   'P 1'
#
loop_
_entity.id
_entity.type
_entity.pdbx_description
1 polymer ?
#
loop_
_entity_poly.entity_id
_entity_poly.type
_entity_poly.pdbx_seq_one_letter_code
_entity_poly.pdbx_strand_id
1 'polypeptide(L)'
;MKSGATKRDTVQLWNSTAPRKPTNRNPMLRSRHRLALLVDGALPLKEVVSQFRNSSKDFTVALDVLAVGQKGIMQGLHLLAQKQPKMPVAVLDKVGEEAVVAVAPKGFRVRGHHNYWLSFFTEEEFLEPSAISRWESAAKLKVGSETSVMPLAKAIAARTKLLPEDGVLLVETGLTGDKDRKRLRAAHLANAVARAYAWQVRPVDPSKPVRRFRCAARVLPQPLGAPES
;
A
#
# COMPACT_ATOMS: atom_id res chain seq x y z
N MET A 1 44.88 15.51 -7.58
CA MET A 1 43.44 15.81 -7.78
C MET A 1 42.78 14.58 -8.38
N LYS A 2 41.99 13.82 -7.61
CA LYS A 2 41.28 12.62 -8.10
C LYS A 2 39.81 12.99 -8.31
N SER A 3 39.41 13.12 -9.57
CA SER A 3 38.04 13.33 -10.02
C SER A 3 37.22 12.06 -9.76
N GLY A 4 36.27 12.15 -8.84
CA GLY A 4 35.31 11.08 -8.54
C GLY A 4 34.13 11.15 -9.50
N ALA A 5 34.12 10.27 -10.48
CA ALA A 5 33.00 10.11 -11.41
C ALA A 5 31.74 9.65 -10.67
N THR A 6 30.72 10.49 -10.64
CA THR A 6 29.40 10.18 -10.07
C THR A 6 28.65 9.27 -11.05
N LYS A 7 28.48 7.99 -10.69
CA LYS A 7 27.61 7.06 -11.41
C LYS A 7 26.17 7.59 -11.36
N ARG A 8 25.62 7.95 -12.52
CA ARG A 8 24.19 8.23 -12.67
C ARG A 8 23.46 6.91 -12.85
N ASP A 9 22.79 6.45 -11.81
CA ASP A 9 21.87 5.33 -11.91
C ASP A 9 20.65 5.77 -12.74
N THR A 10 20.50 5.16 -13.91
CA THR A 10 19.45 5.46 -14.87
C THR A 10 18.20 4.69 -14.49
N VAL A 11 17.12 5.42 -14.17
CA VAL A 11 15.81 4.84 -13.88
C VAL A 11 15.17 4.36 -15.18
N GLN A 12 14.87 3.06 -15.28
CA GLN A 12 14.15 2.49 -16.41
C GLN A 12 12.64 2.45 -16.14
N LEU A 13 11.88 3.21 -16.91
CA LEU A 13 10.42 3.06 -17.03
C LEU A 13 10.16 1.89 -18.00
N TRP A 14 9.48 0.84 -17.53
CA TRP A 14 9.20 -0.36 -18.34
C TRP A 14 7.82 -0.29 -18.98
N ASN A 15 7.78 -0.18 -20.31
CA ASN A 15 6.57 -0.27 -21.11
C ASN A 15 6.44 -1.70 -21.69
N SER A 16 5.53 -2.51 -21.17
CA SER A 16 5.23 -3.84 -21.73
C SER A 16 4.36 -3.69 -22.98
N THR A 17 4.96 -3.83 -24.17
CA THR A 17 4.29 -3.79 -25.48
C THR A 17 4.21 -5.20 -26.08
N ALA A 18 3.14 -5.94 -25.80
CA ALA A 18 2.81 -7.15 -26.56
C ALA A 18 1.29 -7.21 -26.82
N PRO A 19 0.83 -7.28 -28.09
CA PRO A 19 -0.59 -7.35 -28.39
C PRO A 19 -1.11 -8.79 -28.26
N ARG A 20 -2.21 -9.00 -27.54
CA ARG A 20 -2.96 -10.27 -27.53
C ARG A 20 -4.46 -10.03 -27.62
N LYS A 21 -5.15 -10.94 -28.33
CA LYS A 21 -6.58 -10.90 -28.66
C LYS A 21 -7.47 -10.79 -27.41
N PRO A 22 -8.59 -10.04 -27.47
CA PRO A 22 -9.51 -9.88 -26.36
C PRO A 22 -10.35 -11.15 -26.15
N THR A 23 -10.07 -11.89 -25.08
CA THR A 23 -10.98 -12.93 -24.57
C THR A 23 -11.83 -12.39 -23.42
N ASN A 24 -13.08 -12.88 -23.39
CA ASN A 24 -14.22 -12.45 -22.59
C ASN A 24 -13.88 -12.16 -21.11
N ARG A 25 -14.18 -10.95 -20.64
CA ARG A 25 -13.56 -10.33 -19.46
C ARG A 25 -14.29 -10.63 -18.15
N ASN A 26 -13.62 -11.42 -17.31
CA ASN A 26 -13.78 -11.40 -15.87
C ASN A 26 -13.18 -10.07 -15.34
N PRO A 27 -13.90 -9.20 -14.60
CA PRO A 27 -13.40 -7.89 -14.13
C PRO A 27 -12.23 -7.97 -13.12
N MET A 28 -11.81 -9.18 -12.74
CA MET A 28 -10.61 -9.43 -11.93
C MET A 28 -9.29 -9.31 -12.69
N LEU A 29 -9.30 -9.28 -14.02
CA LEU A 29 -8.11 -9.01 -14.84
C LEU A 29 -8.16 -7.60 -15.41
N ARG A 30 -8.32 -6.58 -14.55
CA ARG A 30 -7.91 -5.22 -14.96
C ARG A 30 -6.42 -5.30 -15.35
N SER A 31 -6.11 -4.77 -16.52
CA SER A 31 -4.91 -5.07 -17.31
C SER A 31 -3.62 -5.05 -16.48
N ARG A 32 -2.87 -6.15 -16.49
CA ARG A 32 -1.47 -6.26 -16.04
C ARG A 32 -0.47 -5.39 -16.84
N HIS A 33 -0.96 -4.34 -17.51
CA HIS A 33 -0.22 -3.44 -18.38
C HIS A 33 -0.23 -2.00 -17.85
N ARG A 34 -0.60 -1.78 -16.59
CA ARG A 34 -0.34 -0.49 -15.97
C ARG A 34 1.16 -0.34 -15.75
N LEU A 35 1.65 0.87 -15.92
CA LEU A 35 3.02 1.22 -15.58
C LEU A 35 3.21 0.90 -14.08
N ALA A 36 4.24 0.13 -13.75
CA ALA A 36 4.54 -0.26 -12.39
C ALA A 36 5.82 0.45 -11.91
N LEU A 37 5.73 1.17 -10.80
CA LEU A 37 6.90 1.72 -10.10
C LEU A 37 7.39 0.70 -9.07
N LEU A 38 8.59 0.17 -9.26
CA LEU A 38 9.24 -0.72 -8.29
C LEU A 38 9.80 0.10 -7.12
N VAL A 39 9.43 -0.26 -5.89
CA VAL A 39 9.87 0.42 -4.67
C VAL A 39 10.40 -0.62 -3.69
N ASP A 40 11.72 -0.70 -3.55
CA ASP A 40 12.42 -1.72 -2.76
C ASP A 40 13.14 -1.15 -1.51
N GLY A 41 13.13 0.18 -1.36
CA GLY A 41 13.83 0.87 -0.28
C GLY A 41 15.32 1.14 -0.53
N ALA A 42 15.83 0.93 -1.75
CA ALA A 42 17.18 1.34 -2.13
C ALA A 42 17.28 2.86 -2.30
N LEU A 43 16.25 3.49 -2.89
CA LEU A 43 16.22 4.93 -3.11
C LEU A 43 15.71 5.71 -1.88
N PRO A 44 16.20 6.93 -1.65
CA PRO A 44 15.64 7.84 -0.65
C PRO A 44 14.16 8.15 -0.91
N LEU A 45 13.37 8.36 0.16
CA LEU A 45 11.93 8.61 0.04
C LEU A 45 11.60 9.82 -0.87
N LYS A 46 12.40 10.89 -0.81
CA LYS A 46 12.20 12.09 -1.63
C LYS A 46 12.25 11.77 -3.14
N GLU A 47 13.16 10.87 -3.53
CA GLU A 47 13.30 10.44 -4.92
C GLU A 47 12.14 9.55 -5.34
N VAL A 48 11.73 8.61 -4.49
CA VAL A 48 10.55 7.76 -4.74
C VAL A 48 9.29 8.60 -4.93
N VAL A 49 9.06 9.61 -4.08
CA VAL A 49 7.93 10.55 -4.22
C VAL A 49 8.00 11.30 -5.54
N SER A 50 9.19 11.79 -5.94
CA SER A 50 9.36 12.49 -7.21
C SER A 50 9.08 11.58 -8.42
N GLN A 51 9.61 10.35 -8.41
CA GLN A 51 9.36 9.38 -9.48
C GLN A 51 7.88 9.00 -9.58
N PHE A 52 7.23 8.79 -8.44
CA PHE A 52 5.81 8.51 -8.37
C PHE A 52 4.99 9.67 -8.98
N ARG A 53 5.25 10.91 -8.57
CA ARG A 53 4.53 12.09 -9.10
C ARG A 53 4.72 12.26 -10.60
N ASN A 54 5.96 12.12 -11.09
CA ASN A 54 6.25 12.21 -12.51
C ASN A 54 5.53 11.11 -13.32
N SER A 55 5.52 9.88 -12.80
CA SER A 55 4.93 8.72 -13.50
C SER A 55 3.39 8.73 -13.48
N SER A 56 2.80 9.15 -12.36
CA SER A 56 1.35 9.32 -12.21
C SER A 56 0.84 10.64 -12.77
N LYS A 57 1.74 11.54 -13.20
CA LYS A 57 1.43 12.94 -13.55
C LYS A 57 0.58 13.60 -12.47
N ASP A 58 1.08 13.57 -11.23
CA ASP A 58 0.37 14.01 -10.02
C ASP A 58 -1.03 13.39 -9.90
N PHE A 59 -1.11 12.07 -9.98
CA PHE A 59 -2.36 11.28 -9.88
C PHE A 59 -3.41 11.49 -10.98
N THR A 60 -3.08 12.17 -12.08
CA THR A 60 -3.96 12.21 -13.27
C THR A 60 -3.97 10.88 -14.04
N VAL A 61 -2.95 10.04 -13.85
CA VAL A 61 -2.84 8.70 -14.41
C VAL A 61 -2.76 7.67 -13.30
N ALA A 62 -3.58 6.62 -13.40
CA ALA A 62 -3.52 5.48 -12.49
C ALA A 62 -2.15 4.80 -12.58
N LEU A 63 -1.54 4.55 -11.43
CA LEU A 63 -0.18 4.02 -11.34
C LEU A 63 -0.15 2.85 -10.36
N ASP A 64 0.49 1.78 -10.79
CA ASP A 64 0.72 0.65 -9.93
C ASP A 64 2.09 0.78 -9.26
N VAL A 65 2.19 0.44 -7.99
CA VAL A 65 3.45 0.49 -7.23
C VAL A 65 3.74 -0.88 -6.67
N LEU A 66 4.86 -1.47 -7.07
CA LEU A 66 5.32 -2.75 -6.56
C LEU A 66 6.27 -2.53 -5.39
N ALA A 67 5.73 -2.59 -4.18
CA ALA A 67 6.46 -2.44 -2.93
C ALA A 67 7.11 -3.78 -2.53
N VAL A 68 8.44 -3.84 -2.56
CA VAL A 68 9.24 -5.04 -2.27
C VAL A 68 9.86 -4.94 -0.89
N GLY A 69 9.62 -5.97 -0.08
CA GLY A 69 10.11 -6.04 1.28
C GLY A 69 9.60 -4.90 2.18
N GLN A 70 10.10 -4.88 3.41
CA GLN A 70 9.62 -3.97 4.45
C GLN A 70 9.88 -2.50 4.12
N LYS A 71 11.06 -2.16 3.59
CA LYS A 71 11.41 -0.78 3.26
C LYS A 71 10.54 -0.26 2.11
N GLY A 72 10.32 -1.10 1.09
CA GLY A 72 9.44 -0.78 -0.02
C GLY A 72 8.01 -0.49 0.41
N ILE A 73 7.46 -1.33 1.30
CA ILE A 73 6.11 -1.13 1.87
C ILE A 73 6.00 0.21 2.60
N MET A 74 6.98 0.54 3.44
CA MET A 74 6.97 1.80 4.17
C MET A 74 6.96 3.00 3.22
N GLN A 75 7.76 2.95 2.15
CA GLN A 75 7.74 3.99 1.12
C GLN A 75 6.39 4.05 0.39
N GLY A 76 5.79 2.90 0.04
CA GLY A 76 4.43 2.84 -0.52
C GLY A 76 3.37 3.47 0.38
N LEU A 77 3.43 3.24 1.70
CA LEU A 77 2.54 3.89 2.67
C LEU A 77 2.78 5.41 2.76
N HIS A 78 4.03 5.85 2.65
CA HIS A 78 4.34 7.29 2.58
C HIS A 78 3.79 7.96 1.31
N LEU A 79 3.67 7.22 0.19
CA LEU A 79 3.00 7.70 -1.02
C LEU A 79 1.50 7.89 -0.79
N LEU A 80 0.84 6.98 -0.06
CA LEU A 80 -0.57 7.12 0.34
C LEU A 80 -0.79 8.29 1.31
N ALA A 81 0.17 8.52 2.21
CA ALA A 81 0.09 9.58 3.22
C ALA A 81 0.48 10.98 2.69
N GLN A 82 0.71 11.15 1.39
CA GLN A 82 0.98 12.46 0.81
C GLN A 82 -0.21 13.39 1.00
N LYS A 83 0.05 14.63 1.42
CA LYS A 83 -0.98 15.66 1.52
C LYS A 83 -1.46 16.03 0.12
N GLN A 84 -2.77 15.90 -0.11
CA GLN A 84 -3.44 16.18 -1.38
C GLN A 84 -4.82 16.79 -1.11
N PRO A 85 -5.43 17.49 -2.08
CA PRO A 85 -6.79 17.99 -1.96
C PRO A 85 -7.78 16.86 -1.67
N LYS A 86 -7.65 15.72 -2.34
CA LYS A 86 -8.36 14.49 -2.03
C LYS A 86 -7.41 13.44 -1.49
N MET A 87 -7.89 12.57 -0.61
CA MET A 87 -7.05 11.60 0.06
C MET A 87 -6.74 10.39 -0.83
N PRO A 88 -5.45 10.12 -1.11
CA PRO A 88 -5.08 9.00 -1.96
C PRO A 88 -5.53 7.68 -1.37
N VAL A 89 -6.07 6.83 -2.24
CA VAL A 89 -6.41 5.44 -1.92
C VAL A 89 -5.73 4.50 -2.89
N ALA A 90 -5.34 3.34 -2.38
CA ALA A 90 -4.89 2.24 -3.21
C ALA A 90 -5.59 0.94 -2.82
N VAL A 91 -5.72 0.05 -3.81
CA VAL A 91 -5.98 -1.38 -3.55
C VAL A 91 -4.64 -2.05 -3.32
N LEU A 92 -4.56 -2.84 -2.25
CA LEU A 92 -3.36 -3.54 -1.84
C LEU A 92 -3.51 -5.04 -2.11
N ASP A 93 -2.65 -5.59 -2.96
CA ASP A 93 -2.60 -7.02 -3.26
C ASP A 93 -1.27 -7.62 -2.81
N LYS A 94 -1.29 -8.72 -2.06
CA LYS A 94 -0.06 -9.46 -1.74
C LYS A 94 0.40 -10.23 -2.98
N VAL A 95 1.67 -10.12 -3.34
CA VAL A 95 2.24 -10.80 -4.51
C VAL A 95 3.42 -11.70 -4.16
N GLY A 96 3.62 -12.72 -5.00
CA GLY A 96 4.76 -13.63 -4.93
C GLY A 96 6.05 -13.03 -5.49
N GLU A 97 7.14 -13.78 -5.37
CA GLU A 97 8.44 -13.41 -5.95
C GLU A 97 8.37 -13.30 -7.48
N GLU A 98 7.55 -14.12 -8.12
CA GLU A 98 7.40 -14.17 -9.58
C GLU A 98 6.90 -12.84 -10.14
N ALA A 99 5.99 -12.17 -9.42
CA ALA A 99 5.48 -10.86 -9.82
C ALA A 99 6.55 -9.77 -9.70
N VAL A 100 7.45 -9.89 -8.72
CA VAL A 100 8.57 -8.96 -8.54
C VAL A 100 9.60 -9.16 -9.64
N VAL A 101 9.99 -10.40 -9.91
CA VAL A 101 10.96 -10.74 -10.97
C VAL A 101 10.48 -10.30 -12.34
N ALA A 102 9.17 -10.33 -12.60
CA ALA A 102 8.59 -9.90 -13.87
C ALA A 102 8.73 -8.39 -14.15
N VAL A 103 8.92 -7.55 -13.12
CA VAL A 103 9.00 -6.08 -13.23
C VAL A 103 10.40 -5.56 -12.89
N ALA A 104 11.15 -6.31 -12.08
CA ALA A 104 12.45 -5.88 -11.59
C ALA A 104 13.56 -6.00 -12.65
N PRO A 105 14.63 -5.18 -12.53
CA PRO A 105 15.76 -5.28 -13.44
C PRO A 105 16.45 -6.65 -13.35
N LYS A 106 17.11 -7.06 -14.44
CA LYS A 106 17.81 -8.35 -14.51
C LYS A 106 18.82 -8.47 -13.36
N GLY A 107 18.75 -9.57 -12.61
CA GLY A 107 19.62 -9.83 -11.46
C GLY A 107 19.14 -9.26 -10.13
N PHE A 108 17.97 -8.61 -10.10
CA PHE A 108 17.32 -8.20 -8.86
C PHE A 108 17.00 -9.42 -7.98
N ARG A 109 17.39 -9.38 -6.70
CA ARG A 109 17.14 -10.45 -5.74
C ARG A 109 16.03 -10.05 -4.78
N VAL A 110 14.94 -10.82 -4.78
CA VAL A 110 13.83 -10.61 -3.84
C VAL A 110 14.24 -11.14 -2.47
N ARG A 111 14.20 -10.28 -1.44
CA ARG A 111 14.49 -10.67 -0.06
C ARG A 111 13.21 -10.63 0.76
N GLY A 112 12.82 -11.79 1.31
CA GLY A 112 11.65 -11.93 2.19
C GLY A 112 10.34 -12.18 1.45
N HIS A 113 9.26 -12.34 2.23
CA HIS A 113 7.94 -12.78 1.74
C HIS A 113 6.85 -11.69 1.79
N HIS A 114 7.28 -10.44 1.92
CA HIS A 114 6.41 -9.28 2.10
C HIS A 114 6.50 -8.36 0.89
N ASN A 115 5.87 -8.78 -0.21
CA ASN A 115 5.79 -8.01 -1.44
C ASN A 115 4.33 -7.69 -1.71
N TYR A 116 4.08 -6.43 -2.09
CA TYR A 116 2.73 -5.93 -2.29
C TYR A 116 2.63 -5.07 -3.53
N TRP A 117 1.52 -5.21 -4.23
CA TRP A 117 1.12 -4.38 -5.34
C TRP A 117 0.12 -3.35 -4.81
N LEU A 118 0.45 -2.07 -4.90
CA LEU A 118 -0.43 -0.96 -4.54
C LEU A 118 -0.96 -0.36 -5.84
N SER A 119 -2.24 -0.59 -6.13
CA SER A 119 -2.89 -0.02 -7.32
C SER A 119 -3.47 1.34 -6.97
N PHE A 120 -2.78 2.42 -7.35
CA PHE A 120 -3.31 3.78 -7.19
C PHE A 120 -4.28 4.10 -8.33
N PHE A 121 -5.34 4.80 -7.98
CA PHE A 121 -6.33 5.29 -8.92
C PHE A 121 -6.03 6.74 -9.34
N THR A 122 -6.85 7.28 -10.22
CA THR A 122 -6.83 8.71 -10.53
C THR A 122 -7.42 9.51 -9.36
N GLU A 123 -7.12 10.81 -9.31
CA GLU A 123 -7.64 11.72 -8.28
C GLU A 123 -9.18 11.70 -8.19
N GLU A 124 -9.89 11.45 -9.28
CA GLU A 124 -11.36 11.35 -9.29
C GLU A 124 -11.90 10.23 -8.39
N GLU A 125 -11.13 9.16 -8.20
CA GLU A 125 -11.51 8.03 -7.35
C GLU A 125 -11.05 8.20 -5.89
N PHE A 126 -10.32 9.28 -5.58
CA PHE A 126 -9.83 9.55 -4.24
C PHE A 126 -10.96 9.95 -3.30
N LEU A 127 -10.72 9.74 -2.00
CA LEU A 127 -11.71 10.08 -0.99
C LEU A 127 -11.72 11.60 -0.79
N GLU A 128 -12.89 12.20 -0.94
CA GLU A 128 -13.09 13.61 -0.66
C GLU A 128 -12.71 13.96 0.78
N PRO A 129 -12.21 15.18 1.06
CA PRO A 129 -11.98 15.65 2.42
C PRO A 129 -13.21 15.57 3.31
N SER A 130 -14.41 15.72 2.75
CA SER A 130 -15.66 15.54 3.49
C SER A 130 -15.86 14.09 3.98
N ALA A 131 -15.14 13.12 3.41
CA ALA A 131 -15.06 11.77 4.00
C ALA A 131 -14.20 11.76 5.28
N ILE A 132 -13.31 12.73 5.49
CA ILE A 132 -12.50 12.86 6.71
C ILE A 132 -13.38 13.19 7.92
N SER A 133 -14.46 13.96 7.77
CA SER A 133 -15.39 14.16 8.90
C SER A 133 -16.05 12.85 9.32
N ARG A 134 -16.36 11.96 8.36
CA ARG A 134 -16.82 10.58 8.65
C ARG A 134 -15.77 9.77 9.41
N TRP A 135 -14.48 10.05 9.18
CA TRP A 135 -13.39 9.38 9.90
C TRP A 135 -13.31 9.84 11.34
N GLU A 136 -13.50 11.13 11.60
CA GLU A 136 -13.45 11.66 12.98
C GLU A 136 -14.51 11.01 13.87
N SER A 137 -15.69 10.73 13.30
CA SER A 137 -16.78 9.96 13.93
C SER A 137 -16.68 8.44 13.79
N ALA A 138 -15.76 7.93 12.97
CA ALA A 138 -15.64 6.48 12.74
C ALA A 138 -15.18 5.76 14.00
N ALA A 139 -15.53 4.48 14.11
CA ALA A 139 -15.01 3.61 15.16
C ALA A 139 -13.48 3.56 15.08
N LYS A 140 -12.82 3.80 16.21
CA LYS A 140 -11.35 3.83 16.33
C LYS A 140 -10.87 2.60 17.09
N LEU A 141 -9.92 1.88 16.51
CA LEU A 141 -9.15 0.85 17.18
C LEU A 141 -7.74 1.40 17.46
N LYS A 142 -7.48 1.76 18.71
CA LYS A 142 -6.14 2.12 19.17
C LYS A 142 -5.33 0.85 19.42
N VAL A 143 -4.14 0.78 18.84
CA VAL A 143 -3.26 -0.39 18.89
C VAL A 143 -1.99 -0.03 19.64
N GLY A 144 -1.83 -0.62 20.83
CA GLY A 144 -0.62 -0.46 21.65
C GLY A 144 0.60 -1.13 21.05
N SER A 145 1.80 -0.74 21.50
CA SER A 145 3.11 -1.25 21.07
C SER A 145 3.33 -2.74 21.37
N GLU A 146 2.49 -3.38 22.17
CA GLU A 146 2.61 -4.80 22.56
C GLU A 146 1.50 -5.69 21.99
N THR A 147 0.50 -5.13 21.30
CA THR A 147 -0.60 -5.92 20.75
C THR A 147 -0.09 -6.96 19.74
N SER A 148 -0.39 -8.23 19.99
CA SER A 148 -0.03 -9.32 19.09
C SER A 148 -0.85 -9.29 17.80
N VAL A 149 -0.26 -9.78 16.71
CA VAL A 149 -0.83 -9.64 15.35
C VAL A 149 -2.17 -10.36 15.20
N MET A 150 -2.30 -11.57 15.72
CA MET A 150 -3.49 -12.40 15.49
C MET A 150 -4.74 -11.88 16.22
N PRO A 151 -4.70 -11.49 17.50
CA PRO A 151 -5.84 -10.86 18.17
C PRO A 151 -6.27 -9.55 17.52
N LEU A 152 -5.30 -8.71 17.14
CA LEU A 152 -5.55 -7.48 16.41
C LEU A 152 -6.26 -7.76 15.08
N ALA A 153 -5.83 -8.82 14.38
CA ALA A 153 -6.45 -9.21 13.14
C ALA A 153 -7.91 -9.60 13.30
N LYS A 154 -8.20 -10.42 14.31
CA LYS A 154 -9.57 -10.82 14.65
C LYS A 154 -10.43 -9.62 15.08
N ALA A 155 -9.87 -8.68 15.83
CA ALA A 155 -10.60 -7.49 16.27
C ALA A 155 -11.01 -6.60 15.08
N ILE A 156 -10.10 -6.41 14.13
CA ILE A 156 -10.39 -5.66 12.90
C ILE A 156 -11.45 -6.40 12.09
N ALA A 157 -11.31 -7.71 11.94
CA ALA A 157 -12.29 -8.55 11.26
C ALA A 157 -13.70 -8.38 11.80
N ALA A 158 -13.84 -8.54 13.11
CA ALA A 158 -15.12 -8.49 13.77
C ALA A 158 -15.80 -7.12 13.60
N ARG A 159 -15.03 -6.03 13.72
CA ARG A 159 -15.57 -4.67 13.60
C ARG A 159 -15.93 -4.29 12.18
N THR A 160 -15.03 -4.59 11.25
CA THR A 160 -15.29 -4.30 9.84
C THR A 160 -16.53 -5.05 9.36
N LYS A 161 -16.76 -6.30 9.78
CA LYS A 161 -17.91 -7.12 9.33
C LYS A 161 -19.27 -6.47 9.57
N LEU A 162 -19.35 -5.64 10.59
CA LEU A 162 -20.56 -4.94 10.99
C LEU A 162 -20.71 -3.56 10.32
N LEU A 163 -19.71 -3.11 9.56
CA LEU A 163 -19.77 -1.83 8.89
C LEU A 163 -20.72 -1.90 7.68
N PRO A 164 -21.55 -0.87 7.47
CA PRO A 164 -22.29 -0.72 6.22
C PRO A 164 -21.33 -0.52 5.05
N GLU A 165 -21.87 -0.57 3.83
CA GLU A 165 -21.12 -0.17 2.64
C GLU A 165 -20.57 1.26 2.81
N ASP A 166 -19.33 1.47 2.36
CA ASP A 166 -18.54 2.69 2.57
C ASP A 166 -18.28 3.09 4.05
N GLY A 167 -18.55 2.18 4.99
CA GLY A 167 -18.18 2.35 6.39
C GLY A 167 -16.67 2.38 6.59
N VAL A 168 -16.22 3.18 7.56
CA VAL A 168 -14.79 3.37 7.85
C VAL A 168 -14.47 2.77 9.22
N LEU A 169 -13.38 1.99 9.29
CA LEU A 169 -12.72 1.62 10.55
C LEU A 169 -11.36 2.30 10.58
N LEU A 170 -11.11 3.11 11.61
CA LEU A 170 -9.79 3.68 11.84
C LEU A 170 -8.96 2.75 12.72
N VAL A 171 -7.72 2.51 12.30
CA VAL A 171 -6.73 1.79 13.11
C VAL A 171 -5.58 2.73 13.40
N GLU A 172 -5.46 3.16 14.64
CA GLU A 172 -4.42 4.07 15.10
C GLU A 172 -3.30 3.27 15.77
N THR A 173 -2.07 3.50 15.34
CA THR A 173 -0.90 2.85 15.94
C THR A 173 0.21 3.88 16.21
N GLY A 174 0.83 3.80 17.38
CA GLY A 174 1.95 4.67 17.76
C GLY A 174 3.22 4.33 16.96
N LEU A 175 3.88 5.35 16.42
CA LEU A 175 5.13 5.21 15.66
C LEU A 175 6.40 5.27 16.55
N THR A 176 6.29 5.60 17.84
CA THR A 176 7.40 5.86 18.77
C THR A 176 7.87 4.61 19.52
N GLY A 177 9.20 4.32 19.51
CA GLY A 177 9.94 3.22 20.18
C GLY A 177 10.54 2.17 19.21
N ASP A 178 11.16 1.09 19.72
CA ASP A 178 12.08 0.21 18.95
C ASP A 178 11.60 -0.21 17.53
N LYS A 179 12.44 0.10 16.52
CA LYS A 179 12.04 0.38 15.12
C LYS A 179 11.68 -0.86 14.30
N ASP A 180 12.17 -2.03 14.68
CA ASP A 180 12.06 -3.24 13.86
C ASP A 180 10.85 -4.12 14.21
N ARG A 181 10.32 -4.04 15.43
CA ARG A 181 9.07 -4.73 15.82
C ARG A 181 7.79 -4.04 15.30
N LYS A 182 7.86 -2.78 14.89
CA LYS A 182 6.69 -1.92 14.56
C LYS A 182 6.30 -1.92 13.08
N ARG A 183 7.27 -2.01 12.20
CA ARG A 183 7.08 -1.98 10.74
C ARG A 183 6.39 -3.24 10.19
N LEU A 184 6.50 -4.35 10.91
CA LEU A 184 5.74 -5.57 10.67
C LEU A 184 4.22 -5.37 10.89
N ARG A 185 3.78 -4.45 11.75
CA ARG A 185 2.36 -4.35 12.12
C ARG A 185 1.47 -3.73 11.06
N ALA A 186 1.87 -2.67 10.36
CA ALA A 186 1.01 -2.10 9.31
C ALA A 186 0.75 -3.10 8.16
N ALA A 187 1.79 -3.83 7.75
CA ALA A 187 1.67 -4.91 6.75
C ALA A 187 0.84 -6.10 7.27
N HIS A 188 0.99 -6.45 8.56
CA HIS A 188 0.17 -7.48 9.19
C HIS A 188 -1.27 -7.05 9.46
N LEU A 189 -1.51 -5.76 9.70
CA LEU A 189 -2.82 -5.10 9.83
C LEU A 189 -3.58 -5.12 8.51
N ALA A 190 -2.90 -4.79 7.41
CA ALA A 190 -3.48 -4.91 6.08
C ALA A 190 -3.76 -6.38 5.71
N ASN A 191 -2.84 -7.30 6.02
CA ASN A 191 -3.06 -8.75 5.86
C ASN A 191 -4.18 -9.28 6.77
N ALA A 192 -4.35 -8.71 7.94
CA ALA A 192 -5.38 -9.05 8.90
C ALA A 192 -6.78 -8.66 8.41
N VAL A 193 -6.93 -7.44 7.88
CA VAL A 193 -8.14 -6.99 7.17
C VAL A 193 -8.47 -7.94 6.02
N ALA A 194 -7.46 -8.39 5.27
CA ALA A 194 -7.67 -9.35 4.19
C ALA A 194 -8.10 -10.75 4.70
N ARG A 195 -7.49 -11.26 5.79
CA ARG A 195 -7.79 -12.60 6.34
C ARG A 195 -9.14 -12.67 7.05
N ALA A 196 -9.51 -11.61 7.76
CA ALA A 196 -10.73 -11.41 8.54
C ALA A 196 -12.04 -11.94 7.93
N TYR A 197 -12.15 -11.88 6.62
CA TYR A 197 -13.40 -12.04 5.91
C TYR A 197 -13.44 -13.20 4.93
N ALA A 198 -12.40 -14.04 4.93
CA ALA A 198 -12.08 -14.83 3.74
C ALA A 198 -11.94 -13.96 2.46
N TRP A 199 -11.71 -12.63 2.61
CA TRP A 199 -11.31 -11.67 1.58
C TRP A 199 -9.86 -11.87 1.18
N GLN A 200 -9.54 -13.10 0.81
CA GLN A 200 -8.25 -13.36 0.24
C GLN A 200 -8.31 -12.82 -1.19
N VAL A 201 -7.24 -12.15 -1.62
CA VAL A 201 -6.96 -11.88 -3.04
C VAL A 201 -7.07 -13.18 -3.88
N ARG A 202 -7.00 -14.34 -3.21
CA ARG A 202 -7.45 -15.67 -3.67
C ARG A 202 -8.22 -16.39 -2.55
N PRO A 203 -9.56 -16.36 -2.51
CA PRO A 203 -10.32 -17.10 -1.50
C PRO A 203 -10.03 -18.61 -1.62
N VAL A 204 -9.85 -19.30 -0.49
CA VAL A 204 -9.69 -20.76 -0.41
C VAL A 204 -10.88 -21.42 -1.10
N ASP A 205 -12.04 -20.77 -0.95
CA ASP A 205 -13.28 -21.11 -1.64
C ASP A 205 -13.60 -20.04 -2.71
N PRO A 206 -13.37 -20.33 -4.00
CA PRO A 206 -13.62 -19.41 -5.10
C PRO A 206 -15.11 -19.02 -5.27
N SER A 207 -16.03 -19.71 -4.59
CA SER A 207 -17.46 -19.37 -4.63
C SER A 207 -17.82 -18.18 -3.74
N LYS A 208 -16.93 -17.76 -2.83
CA LYS A 208 -17.20 -16.65 -1.90
C LYS A 208 -16.96 -15.29 -2.56
N PRO A 209 -17.83 -14.30 -2.31
CA PRO A 209 -17.68 -12.97 -2.89
C PRO A 209 -16.40 -12.29 -2.39
N VAL A 210 -15.62 -11.74 -3.33
CA VAL A 210 -14.44 -10.91 -3.04
C VAL A 210 -14.85 -9.45 -3.10
N ARG A 211 -14.81 -8.74 -1.97
CA ARG A 211 -15.07 -7.29 -1.91
C ARG A 211 -13.75 -6.54 -1.88
N ARG A 212 -13.57 -5.58 -2.80
CA ARG A 212 -12.38 -4.71 -2.80
C ARG A 212 -12.49 -3.71 -1.65
N PHE A 213 -11.41 -3.51 -0.91
CA PHE A 213 -11.31 -2.44 0.08
C PHE A 213 -10.30 -1.41 -0.38
N ARG A 214 -10.59 -0.14 -0.07
CA ARG A 214 -9.68 0.98 -0.31
C ARG A 214 -8.91 1.24 0.97
N CYS A 215 -7.59 1.33 0.88
CA CYS A 215 -6.75 1.73 2.00
C CYS A 215 -6.34 3.18 1.81
N ALA A 216 -6.53 3.98 2.86
CA ALA A 216 -5.97 5.31 2.98
C ALA A 216 -5.15 5.38 4.27
N ALA A 217 -4.10 6.21 4.27
CA ALA A 217 -3.21 6.36 5.40
C ALA A 217 -2.95 7.85 5.66
N ARG A 218 -2.86 8.23 6.94
CA ARG A 218 -2.47 9.57 7.35
C ARG A 218 -1.46 9.45 8.49
N VAL A 219 -0.40 10.24 8.43
CA VAL A 219 0.53 10.40 9.56
C VAL A 219 0.05 11.58 10.40
N LEU A 220 -0.16 11.36 11.69
CA LEU A 220 -0.50 12.40 12.64
C LEU A 220 0.76 12.81 13.41
N PRO A 221 1.00 14.12 13.61
CA PRO A 221 2.04 14.57 14.52
C PRO A 221 1.71 14.09 15.95
N GLN A 222 2.73 13.71 16.70
CA GLN A 222 2.56 13.44 18.13
C GLN A 222 2.13 14.75 18.80
N PRO A 223 1.08 14.76 19.64
CA PRO A 223 0.73 15.95 20.40
C PRO A 223 1.93 16.31 21.29
N LEU A 224 2.45 17.53 21.13
CA LEU A 224 3.47 18.11 21.99
C LEU A 224 2.94 18.08 23.44
N GLY A 225 3.46 17.16 24.27
CA GLY A 225 3.15 17.12 25.70
C GLY A 225 2.57 15.81 26.27
N ALA A 226 2.47 14.71 25.51
CA ALA A 226 2.19 13.41 26.13
C ALA A 226 3.46 12.92 26.86
N PRO A 227 3.43 12.68 28.19
CA PRO A 227 4.59 12.19 28.93
C PRO A 227 5.05 10.85 28.37
N GLU A 228 6.38 10.67 28.25
CA GLU A 228 6.97 9.38 27.92
C GLU A 228 6.67 8.42 29.08
N SER A 229 5.78 7.45 28.83
CA SER A 229 5.49 6.33 29.73
C SER A 229 6.37 5.13 29.42
#